data_AF-A0A0Q8RQB6-F1
#
_entry.id   AF-A0A0Q8RQB6-F1
#
_cell.length_a   1.000
_cell.length_b   1.000
_cell.length_c   1.000
_cell.angle_alpha   90.00
_cell.angle_beta   90.00
_cell.angle_gamma   90.00
#
_symmetry.space_group_name_H-M   'P 1'
#
loop_
_entity.id
_entity.type
_entity.pdbx_description
1 polymer ?
#
loop_
_entity_poly.entity_id
_entity_poly.type
_entity_poly.pdbx_seq_one_letter_code
_entity_poly.pdbx_strand_id
1 'polypeptide(L)' 'MRYEETGAVRLAFLVDADGNVKRARKLKSSGYSELDNAALLAVASCEFTPAEQDGKPVASWLVMEYVWSLE' A
#
# COMPACT_ATOMS: atom_id res chain seq x y z
N MET A 1 -5.34 1.17 27.48
CA MET A 1 -5.28 -0.18 26.87
C MET A 1 -4.45 -0.06 25.62
N ARG A 2 -3.34 -0.81 25.52
CA ARG A 2 -2.59 -0.92 24.27
C ARG A 2 -3.30 -2.04 23.51
N TYR A 3 -3.99 -1.70 22.43
CA TYR A 3 -4.62 -2.74 21.63
C TYR A 3 -3.50 -3.62 21.07
N GLU A 4 -3.58 -4.94 21.30
CA GLU A 4 -2.66 -5.91 20.71
C GLU A 4 -3.01 -6.09 19.22
N GLU A 5 -3.00 -5.00 18.45
CA GLU A 5 -3.47 -4.97 17.07
C GLU A 5 -2.43 -5.66 16.17
N THR A 6 -2.59 -6.97 16.04
CA THR A 6 -1.93 -7.76 15.00
C THR A 6 -2.93 -8.01 13.87
N GLY A 7 -2.48 -7.98 12.63
CA GLY A 7 -3.36 -8.11 11.48
C GLY A 7 -2.69 -7.75 10.17
N ALA A 8 -3.36 -8.02 9.05
CA ALA A 8 -2.85 -7.73 7.72
C ALA A 8 -3.78 -6.79 6.96
N VAL A 9 -3.22 -5.70 6.42
CA VAL A 9 -3.93 -4.76 5.54
C VAL A 9 -3.50 -5.05 4.11
N ARG A 10 -4.45 -5.40 3.23
CA ARG A 10 -4.16 -5.59 1.81
C ARG A 10 -4.58 -4.34 1.04
N LEU A 11 -3.65 -3.74 0.33
CA LEU A 11 -3.85 -2.51 -0.43
C LEU A 11 -3.65 -2.77 -1.93
N ALA A 12 -4.39 -2.03 -2.75
CA ALA A 12 -4.08 -1.85 -4.16
C ALA A 12 -3.81 -0.37 -4.42
N PHE A 13 -2.78 -0.07 -5.19
CA PHE A 13 -2.42 1.30 -5.51
C PHE A 13 -1.92 1.45 -6.94
N LEU A 14 -2.19 2.60 -7.54
CA LEU A 14 -1.80 2.96 -8.89
C LEU A 14 -0.50 3.75 -8.81
N VAL A 15 0.56 3.20 -9.37
CA VAL A 15 1.84 3.87 -9.57
C VAL A 15 1.82 4.48 -10.98
N ASP A 16 2.19 5.74 -11.14
CA ASP A 16 2.31 6.39 -12.46
C ASP A 16 3.66 6.09 -13.13
N ALA A 17 3.87 6.64 -14.33
CA ALA A 17 5.12 6.46 -15.07
C ALA A 17 6.35 7.15 -14.40
N ASP A 18 6.11 8.03 -13.43
CA ASP A 18 7.15 8.73 -12.66
C ASP A 18 7.45 8.00 -11.33
N GLY A 19 6.78 6.88 -11.05
CA GLY A 19 6.98 6.11 -9.82
C GLY A 19 6.14 6.57 -8.62
N ASN A 20 5.23 7.51 -8.81
CA ASN A 20 4.42 8.09 -7.74
C ASN A 20 3.09 7.36 -7.58
N VAL A 21 2.66 7.16 -6.34
CA VAL A 21 1.31 6.65 -6.05
C VAL A 21 0.26 7.74 -6.31
N LYS A 22 -0.66 7.49 -7.25
CA LYS A 22 -1.76 8.42 -7.57
C LYS A 22 -3.09 8.04 -6.95
N ARG A 23 -3.29 6.76 -6.67
CA ARG A 23 -4.51 6.25 -6.02
C ARG A 23 -4.11 5.08 -5.15
N ALA A 24 -4.71 4.99 -3.97
CA ALA A 24 -4.62 3.83 -3.11
C ALA A 24 -6.03 3.45 -2.65
N ARG A 25 -6.27 2.14 -2.53
CA ARG A 25 -7.51 1.61 -1.99
C ARG A 25 -7.22 0.38 -1.14
N LYS A 26 -7.99 0.23 -0.08
CA LYS A 26 -7.97 -0.94 0.77
C LYS A 26 -8.78 -2.06 0.11
N LEU A 27 -8.13 -3.22 -0.09
CA LEU A 27 -8.77 -4.45 -0.54
C LEU A 27 -9.23 -5.30 0.65
N LYS A 28 -8.44 -5.34 1.72
CA LYS A 28 -8.76 -6.07 2.96
C LYS A 28 -8.30 -5.25 4.17
N SER A 29 -9.18 -5.12 5.15
CA SER A 29 -8.90 -4.47 6.44
C SER A 29 -8.21 -5.42 7.40
N SER A 30 -7.34 -4.88 8.26
CA SER A 30 -6.79 -5.59 9.42
C SER A 30 -7.82 -5.86 10.52
N GLY A 31 -8.98 -5.20 10.46
CA GLY A 31 -9.96 -5.14 11.54
C GLY A 31 -9.79 -3.91 12.45
N TYR A 32 -8.72 -3.13 12.27
CA TYR A 32 -8.40 -1.94 13.05
C TYR A 32 -8.18 -0.73 12.15
N SER A 33 -8.95 0.35 12.37
CA SER A 33 -8.92 1.54 11.52
C SER A 33 -7.57 2.25 11.53
N GLU A 34 -6.87 2.24 12.67
CA GLU A 34 -5.57 2.89 12.81
C GLU A 34 -4.50 2.20 11.97
N LEU A 35 -4.45 0.86 12.03
CA LEU A 35 -3.55 0.06 11.20
C LEU A 35 -3.85 0.21 9.69
N ASP A 36 -5.14 0.24 9.33
CA ASP A 36 -5.57 0.45 7.95
C ASP A 36 -5.12 1.82 7.41
N ASN A 37 -5.30 2.88 8.22
CA ASN A 37 -4.91 4.24 7.86
C ASN A 37 -3.39 4.39 7.79
N ALA A 38 -2.67 3.80 8.75
CA ALA A 38 -1.21 3.80 8.75
C ALA A 38 -0.65 3.12 7.50
N ALA A 39 -1.20 1.99 7.07
CA ALA A 39 -0.79 1.32 5.84
C ALA A 39 -1.06 2.18 4.58
N LEU A 40 -2.20 2.89 4.53
CA LEU A 40 -2.53 3.80 3.42
C LEU A 40 -1.58 5.00 3.36
N LEU A 41 -1.25 5.60 4.50
CA LEU A 41 -0.30 6.71 4.58
C LEU A 41 1.12 6.26 4.21
N ALA A 42 1.55 5.09 4.69
CA ALA A 42 2.85 4.51 4.37
C ALA A 42 3.02 4.34 2.86
N VAL A 43 2.05 3.69 2.18
CA VAL A 43 2.16 3.46 0.73
C VAL A 43 2.11 4.75 -0.08
N ALA A 44 1.35 5.76 0.38
CA ALA A 44 1.29 7.07 -0.28
C ALA A 44 2.61 7.85 -0.20
N SER A 45 3.47 7.53 0.77
CA SER A 45 4.77 8.17 0.97
C SER A 45 5.93 7.47 0.24
N CYS A 46 5.69 6.30 -0.35
CA CYS A 46 6.71 5.53 -1.04
C CYS A 46 6.89 6.00 -2.50
N GLU A 47 8.14 6.06 -2.94
CA GLU A 47 8.49 6.12 -4.36
C GLU A 47 8.71 4.70 -4.89
N PHE A 48 8.03 4.35 -5.98
CA PHE A 48 8.10 3.04 -6.60
C PHE A 48 8.83 3.10 -7.92
N THR A 49 9.50 2.02 -8.30
CA THR A 49 9.89 1.86 -9.71
C THR A 49 8.63 1.57 -10.53
N PRO A 50 8.32 2.39 -11.56
CA PRO A 50 7.15 2.16 -12.39
C PRO A 50 7.27 0.83 -13.14
N ALA A 51 6.13 0.26 -13.53
CA ALA A 51 6.15 -0.86 -14.45
C ALA A 51 6.65 -0.38 -15.82
N GLU A 52 7.31 -1.25 -16.56
CA GLU A 52 7.74 -0.95 -17.93
C GLU A 52 6.97 -1.82 -18.92
N GLN A 53 6.56 -1.19 -20.02
CA GLN A 53 6.03 -1.87 -21.20
C GLN A 53 6.86 -1.44 -22.40
N ASP A 54 7.50 -2.40 -23.08
CA ASP A 54 8.39 -2.16 -24.22
C ASP A 54 9.50 -1.13 -23.92
N GLY A 55 10.07 -1.20 -22.71
CA GLY A 55 11.13 -0.30 -22.23
C GLY A 55 10.66 1.13 -21.91
N LYS A 56 9.33 1.34 -21.81
CA LYS A 56 8.74 2.64 -21.44
C LYS A 56 8.01 2.51 -20.10
N PRO A 57 8.25 3.43 -19.15
CA PRO A 57 7.48 3.49 -17.92
C PRO A 57 5.98 3.69 -18.20
N VAL A 58 5.14 2.87 -17.55
CA VAL A 58 3.69 2.90 -17.68
C VAL A 58 3.02 2.87 -16.31
N ALA A 59 1.88 3.55 -16.22
CA ALA A 59 1.08 3.51 -15.01
C ALA A 59 0.48 2.11 -14.80
N SER A 60 0.59 1.56 -13.60
CA SER A 60 0.12 0.21 -13.30
C SER A 60 -0.41 0.08 -11.87
N TRP A 61 -1.34 -0.85 -11.69
CA TRP A 61 -1.85 -1.21 -10.37
C TRP A 61 -0.97 -2.27 -9.73
N LEU A 62 -0.53 -2.02 -8.51
CA LEU A 62 0.18 -2.95 -7.65
C LEU A 62 -0.70 -3.35 -6.47
N VAL A 63 -0.42 -4.54 -5.92
CA VAL A 63 -1.09 -5.05 -4.72
C VAL A 63 -0.03 -5.42 -3.69
N MET A 64 -0.18 -4.93 -2.47
CA MET A 64 0.75 -5.18 -1.36
C MET A 64 -0.02 -5.52 -0.09
N GLU A 65 0.60 -6.32 0.78
CA GLU A 65 0.07 -6.68 2.08
C GLU A 65 1.01 -6.17 3.18
N TYR A 66 0.48 -5.37 4.10
CA TYR A 66 1.18 -4.91 5.30
C TYR A 66 0.77 -5.78 6.48
N VAL A 67 1.73 -6.48 7.09
CA VAL A 67 1.51 -7.33 8.27
C VAL A 67 2.01 -6.62 9.52
N TRP A 68 1.13 -6.47 10.50
CA TRP A 68 1.42 -5.87 11.79
C TRP A 68 1.67 -6.97 12.82
N SER A 69 2.85 -6.94 13.46
CA SER A 69 3.25 -7.86 14.53
C SER A 69 3.73 -7.09 15.75
N LEU A 70 3.51 -7.67 16.93
CA LEU A 70 4.09 -7.20 18.19
C LEU A 70 5.31 -8.08 18.46
N GLU A 71 6.50 -7.50 18.45
CA GLU A 71 7.70 -8.13 19.01
C GLU A 71 7.80 -7.84 20.51
#